data_AF-A0A1D9Q7B4-F1
#
_entry.id   AF-A0A1D9Q7B4-F1
#
_cell.length_a   1.000
_cell.length_b   1.000
_cell.length_c   1.000
_cell.angle_alpha   90.00
_cell.angle_beta   90.00
_cell.angle_gamma   90.00
#
_symmetry.space_group_name_H-M   'P 1'
#
loop_
_entity.id
_entity.type
_entity.pdbx_description
1 polymer ?
#
loop_
_entity_poly.entity_id
_entity_poly.type
_entity_poly.pdbx_seq_one_letter_code
_entity_poly.pdbx_strand_id
1 'polypeptide(L)'
;MAYLPYVEPGLEIILPLSTFIFILNITRDVLDNFLYCGLIGEVFIGILYGMPITGTSWLNIEMQETIQYLGYLGLICLVFEGGLITDLKMLRETIWVTLSAAAIGILMPMALSFSIMGMKFDTVEGSGYPTALAAFSAGVSLCSTSLGSTFIILSSANLQKTPTGTLIAGAAMIDDILVLVMVKIVTALGQGQSNPWRIARPAISSLSLVLVTFLLVPFLIKPIYKTFHSIFANQKDVNRGTFGESYDTEKGISRHMGFILSTLILILLVTIAACIEGSILLSAFLAGAIVRYTWQSTELDVEMNMDMEMEIDRPTFMFEEYYKPIMDHILVPFFFASIGFSIPISEMFSPSIIYKGIFYALLMFLAKASVGLILYMNFLIQKFTTQKSHSQIQIQIQHPESQLEISQHETGTSNTSTNNPPKPPHLDALIVGSTMIARGGFGFLVASEAQSSGILSLHRYHGLDSKDLGRIDVQSLQSSGRFKRGLENLNVVEDQVFLVIIWALVLCTILGPVVAGVAVRRKVLMAGGSGCACVAARGRGGGGAEGSCHLCL
;
A
#
# COMPACT_ATOMS: atom_id res chain seq x y z
N MET A 1 -30.81 -8.56 28.66
CA MET A 1 -31.58 -9.47 27.76
C MET A 1 -30.59 -10.50 27.21
N ALA A 2 -30.94 -11.78 27.17
CA ALA A 2 -30.00 -12.87 26.81
C ALA A 2 -29.93 -13.20 25.29
N TYR A 3 -30.79 -12.58 24.49
CA TYR A 3 -30.79 -12.68 23.02
C TYR A 3 -31.49 -11.43 22.42
N LEU A 4 -31.16 -11.11 21.16
CA LEU A 4 -31.78 -10.01 20.41
C LEU A 4 -33.01 -10.56 19.64
N PRO A 5 -34.25 -10.10 19.90
CA PRO A 5 -35.42 -10.55 19.15
C PRO A 5 -35.35 -10.09 17.70
N TYR A 6 -35.67 -10.98 16.76
CA TYR A 6 -35.73 -10.64 15.34
C TYR A 6 -36.93 -9.73 15.08
N VAL A 7 -36.65 -8.50 14.63
CA VAL A 7 -37.64 -7.51 14.20
C VAL A 7 -37.33 -7.18 12.75
N GLU A 8 -38.34 -7.24 11.89
CA GLU A 8 -38.19 -6.91 10.47
C GLU A 8 -37.79 -5.44 10.31
N PRO A 9 -36.68 -5.14 9.61
CA PRO A 9 -36.28 -3.77 9.38
C PRO A 9 -37.24 -3.08 8.41
N GLY A 10 -37.62 -1.83 8.71
CA GLY A 10 -38.46 -1.03 7.83
C GLY A 10 -37.77 -0.62 6.53
N LEU A 11 -38.56 -0.16 5.56
CA LEU A 11 -38.08 0.32 4.25
C LEU A 11 -37.07 1.49 4.40
N GLU A 12 -37.21 2.28 5.46
CA GLU A 12 -36.31 3.39 5.81
C GLU A 12 -34.87 2.95 6.05
N ILE A 13 -34.63 1.67 6.38
CA ILE A 13 -33.28 1.11 6.58
C ILE A 13 -32.81 0.37 5.33
N ILE A 14 -33.68 -0.47 4.75
CA ILE A 14 -33.32 -1.33 3.60
C ILE A 14 -33.00 -0.50 2.35
N LEU A 15 -33.78 0.55 2.09
CA LEU A 15 -33.62 1.35 0.86
C LEU A 15 -32.30 2.15 0.86
N PRO A 16 -31.92 2.89 1.92
CA PRO A 16 -30.62 3.56 1.95
C PRO A 16 -29.45 2.57 1.89
N LEU A 17 -29.53 1.43 2.58
CA LEU A 17 -28.45 0.45 2.58
C LEU A 17 -28.24 -0.20 1.20
N SER A 18 -29.32 -0.59 0.53
CA SER A 18 -29.25 -1.18 -0.82
C SER A 18 -28.75 -0.18 -1.86
N THR A 19 -29.26 1.05 -1.83
CA THR A 19 -28.78 2.12 -2.74
C THR A 19 -27.33 2.48 -2.47
N PHE A 20 -26.91 2.53 -1.21
CA PHE A 20 -25.52 2.79 -0.83
C PHE A 20 -24.57 1.74 -1.40
N ILE A 21 -24.85 0.44 -1.22
CA ILE A 21 -24.01 -0.65 -1.77
C ILE A 21 -23.95 -0.58 -3.29
N PHE A 22 -25.08 -0.35 -3.95
CA PHE A 22 -25.17 -0.32 -5.41
C PHE A 22 -24.42 0.88 -6.01
N ILE A 23 -24.63 2.07 -5.45
CA ILE A 23 -23.99 3.30 -5.92
C ILE A 23 -22.49 3.28 -5.64
N LEU A 24 -22.04 2.71 -4.52
CA LEU A 24 -20.62 2.51 -4.24
C LEU A 24 -19.92 1.72 -5.35
N ASN A 25 -20.46 0.55 -5.69
CA ASN A 25 -19.89 -0.33 -6.71
C ASN A 25 -19.89 0.33 -8.09
N ILE A 26 -21.01 0.94 -8.51
CA ILE A 26 -21.08 1.65 -9.79
C ILE A 26 -20.07 2.78 -9.86
N THR A 27 -19.97 3.57 -8.79
CA THR A 27 -19.08 4.74 -8.77
C THR A 27 -17.62 4.30 -8.82
N ARG A 28 -17.26 3.21 -8.13
CA ARG A 28 -15.94 2.58 -8.22
C ARG A 28 -15.63 2.18 -9.65
N ASP A 29 -16.50 1.41 -10.30
CA ASP A 29 -16.27 0.91 -11.65
C ASP A 29 -16.16 2.04 -12.68
N VAL A 30 -17.01 3.08 -12.57
CA VAL A 30 -16.98 4.24 -13.47
C VAL A 30 -15.68 5.03 -13.32
N LEU A 31 -15.25 5.30 -12.09
CA LEU A 31 -14.04 6.09 -11.84
C LEU A 31 -12.75 5.30 -12.08
N ASP A 32 -12.77 3.99 -11.88
CA ASP A 32 -11.61 3.16 -12.20
C ASP A 32 -11.39 3.09 -13.72
N ASN A 33 -12.47 2.96 -14.50
CA ASN A 33 -12.41 3.03 -15.96
C ASN A 33 -11.99 4.41 -16.50
N PHE A 34 -12.34 5.51 -15.81
CA PHE A 34 -12.08 6.86 -16.30
C PHE A 34 -10.73 7.44 -15.82
N LEU A 35 -10.38 7.25 -14.55
CA LEU A 35 -9.24 7.90 -13.88
C LEU A 35 -8.26 6.93 -13.21
N TYR A 36 -8.48 5.61 -13.27
CA TYR A 36 -7.71 4.59 -12.52
C TYR A 36 -7.65 4.89 -11.01
N CYS A 37 -8.75 5.44 -10.50
CA CYS A 37 -8.86 5.96 -9.14
C CYS A 37 -10.24 5.62 -8.55
N GLY A 38 -10.64 4.34 -8.57
CA GLY A 38 -11.94 3.92 -8.01
C GLY A 38 -12.12 4.32 -6.53
N LEU A 39 -11.04 4.34 -5.75
CA LEU A 39 -11.04 4.67 -4.32
C LEU A 39 -11.58 6.07 -3.99
N ILE A 40 -11.38 7.07 -4.87
CA ILE A 40 -11.91 8.42 -4.62
C ILE A 40 -13.44 8.44 -4.72
N GLY A 41 -13.99 7.57 -5.57
CA GLY A 41 -15.43 7.38 -5.72
C GLY A 41 -16.08 6.87 -4.45
N GLU A 42 -15.49 5.82 -3.88
CA GLU A 42 -15.97 5.20 -2.65
C GLU A 42 -15.95 6.20 -1.49
N VAL A 43 -14.85 6.96 -1.34
CA VAL A 43 -14.76 8.04 -0.34
C VAL A 43 -15.83 9.11 -0.58
N PHE A 44 -16.02 9.55 -1.83
CA PHE A 44 -17.01 10.58 -2.16
C PHE A 44 -18.45 10.14 -1.87
N ILE A 45 -18.83 8.91 -2.23
CA ILE A 45 -20.14 8.35 -1.89
C ILE A 45 -20.30 8.21 -0.37
N GLY A 46 -19.23 7.82 0.33
CA GLY A 46 -19.16 7.87 1.79
C GLY A 46 -19.53 9.25 2.33
N ILE A 47 -18.89 10.32 1.84
CA ILE A 47 -19.21 11.69 2.26
C ILE A 47 -20.68 12.03 2.01
N LEU A 48 -21.22 11.71 0.83
CA LEU A 48 -22.62 12.00 0.48
C LEU A 48 -23.62 11.31 1.43
N TYR A 49 -23.38 10.03 1.76
CA TYR A 49 -24.27 9.24 2.62
C TYR A 49 -24.04 9.46 4.12
N GLY A 50 -22.86 9.95 4.51
CA GLY A 50 -22.54 10.31 5.90
C GLY A 50 -23.16 11.63 6.36
N MET A 51 -23.47 12.54 5.42
CA MET A 51 -23.99 13.86 5.75
C MET A 51 -25.48 13.89 6.12
N PRO A 52 -25.89 14.67 7.15
CA PRO A 52 -27.28 15.02 7.39
C PRO A 52 -27.71 16.17 6.47
N ILE A 53 -27.90 15.91 5.17
CA ILE A 53 -28.18 16.96 4.16
C ILE A 53 -29.55 17.63 4.36
N THR A 54 -30.52 16.96 5.01
CA THR A 54 -31.92 17.41 5.12
C THR A 54 -32.53 17.27 6.53
N GLY A 55 -31.70 17.18 7.57
CA GLY A 55 -32.18 16.95 8.95
C GLY A 55 -32.57 15.51 9.28
N THR A 56 -32.58 14.62 8.28
CA THR A 56 -32.58 13.16 8.43
C THR A 56 -31.31 12.61 7.81
N SER A 57 -30.48 11.90 8.59
CA SER A 57 -29.32 11.18 8.06
C SER A 57 -29.79 10.02 7.18
N TRP A 58 -29.35 9.98 5.91
CA TRP A 58 -29.67 8.87 5.00
C TRP A 58 -29.23 7.53 5.58
N LEU A 59 -28.10 7.53 6.27
CA LEU A 59 -27.58 6.41 7.01
C LEU A 59 -27.44 6.79 8.49
N ASN A 60 -28.18 6.11 9.37
CA ASN A 60 -28.05 6.27 10.83
C ASN A 60 -26.62 6.02 11.30
N ILE A 61 -26.24 6.67 12.41
CA ILE A 61 -24.89 6.56 12.99
C ILE A 61 -24.52 5.11 13.32
N GLU A 62 -25.44 4.32 13.86
CA GLU A 62 -25.22 2.90 14.18
C GLU A 62 -24.87 2.06 12.92
N MET A 63 -25.47 2.41 11.78
CA MET A 63 -25.15 1.77 10.51
C MET A 63 -23.80 2.21 9.98
N GLN A 64 -23.44 3.50 10.13
CA GLN A 64 -22.11 3.99 9.78
C GLN A 64 -21.01 3.29 10.58
N GLU A 65 -21.20 3.12 11.90
CA GLU A 65 -20.28 2.37 12.77
C GLU A 65 -20.17 0.89 12.35
N THR A 66 -21.30 0.25 12.02
CA THR A 66 -21.30 -1.15 11.54
C THR A 66 -20.52 -1.30 10.23
N ILE A 67 -20.72 -0.37 9.30
CA ILE A 67 -19.99 -0.32 8.02
C ILE A 67 -18.51 -0.06 8.26
N GLN A 68 -18.15 0.80 9.22
CA GLN A 68 -16.76 1.02 9.61
C GLN A 68 -16.09 -0.24 10.15
N TYR A 69 -16.76 -1.02 11.02
CA TYR A 69 -16.21 -2.29 11.52
C TYR A 69 -16.02 -3.32 10.40
N LEU A 70 -16.99 -3.44 9.49
CA LEU A 70 -16.90 -4.35 8.37
C LEU A 70 -15.83 -3.90 7.35
N GLY A 71 -15.71 -2.59 7.15
CA GLY A 71 -14.65 -1.96 6.38
C GLY A 71 -13.26 -2.24 6.96
N TYR A 72 -13.10 -2.16 8.29
CA TYR A 72 -11.83 -2.50 8.94
C TYR A 72 -11.41 -3.96 8.71
N LEU A 73 -12.37 -4.90 8.63
CA LEU A 73 -12.09 -6.28 8.20
C LEU A 73 -11.57 -6.32 6.75
N GLY A 74 -12.19 -5.54 5.85
CA GLY A 74 -11.73 -5.35 4.48
C GLY A 74 -10.31 -4.83 4.39
N LEU A 75 -9.96 -3.86 5.23
CA LEU A 75 -8.60 -3.33 5.33
C LEU A 75 -7.59 -4.41 5.76
N ILE A 76 -7.93 -5.25 6.74
CA ILE A 76 -7.07 -6.37 7.16
C ILE A 76 -6.83 -7.33 5.99
N CYS A 77 -7.88 -7.68 5.25
CA CYS A 77 -7.78 -8.54 4.06
C CYS A 77 -6.98 -7.89 2.93
N LEU A 78 -7.16 -6.59 2.68
CA LEU A 78 -6.41 -5.83 1.68
C LEU A 78 -4.91 -5.78 2.02
N VAL A 79 -4.56 -5.58 3.29
CA VAL A 79 -3.16 -5.59 3.74
C VAL A 79 -2.56 -7.01 3.65
N PHE A 80 -3.36 -8.03 3.94
CA PHE A 80 -2.98 -9.43 3.76
C PHE A 80 -2.69 -9.77 2.30
N GLU A 81 -3.53 -9.31 1.36
CA GLU A 81 -3.29 -9.42 -0.09
C GLU A 81 -1.96 -8.77 -0.48
N GLY A 82 -1.68 -7.56 0.03
CA GLY A 82 -0.40 -6.88 -0.21
C GLY A 82 0.79 -7.72 0.22
N GLY A 83 0.69 -8.40 1.37
CA GLY A 83 1.70 -9.35 1.84
C GLY A 83 1.84 -10.58 0.93
N LEU A 84 0.74 -11.07 0.36
CA LEU A 84 0.70 -12.23 -0.52
C LEU A 84 1.40 -11.98 -1.87
N ILE A 85 1.19 -10.79 -2.43
CA ILE A 85 1.78 -10.34 -3.71
C ILE A 85 3.28 -10.05 -3.55
N THR A 86 3.76 -9.84 -2.33
CA THR A 86 5.16 -9.48 -2.05
C THR A 86 6.11 -10.63 -2.37
N ASP A 87 6.93 -10.47 -3.41
CA ASP A 87 8.03 -11.40 -3.70
C ASP A 87 9.27 -11.07 -2.86
N LEU A 88 9.46 -11.83 -1.77
CA LEU A 88 10.60 -11.69 -0.87
C LEU A 88 11.95 -12.04 -1.53
N LYS A 89 11.95 -12.90 -2.56
CA LYS A 89 13.18 -13.31 -3.25
C LYS A 89 13.70 -12.16 -4.10
N MET A 90 12.84 -11.53 -4.89
CA MET A 90 13.20 -10.37 -5.71
C MET A 90 13.56 -9.15 -4.85
N LEU A 91 12.86 -8.94 -3.73
CA LEU A 91 13.17 -7.85 -2.79
C LEU A 91 14.56 -7.99 -2.17
N ARG A 92 15.00 -9.23 -1.88
CA ARG A 92 16.31 -9.49 -1.26
C ARG A 92 17.48 -9.13 -2.17
N GLU A 93 17.37 -9.38 -3.47
CA GLU A 93 18.45 -9.12 -4.44
C GLU A 93 18.70 -7.62 -4.64
N THR A 94 17.68 -6.79 -4.46
CA THR A 94 17.74 -5.32 -4.69
C THR A 94 17.59 -4.50 -3.41
N ILE A 95 17.67 -5.15 -2.24
CA ILE A 95 17.24 -4.59 -0.95
C ILE A 95 17.86 -3.23 -0.63
N TRP A 96 19.14 -3.02 -0.94
CA TRP A 96 19.83 -1.77 -0.62
C TRP A 96 19.32 -0.58 -1.43
N VAL A 97 19.06 -0.78 -2.73
CA VAL A 97 18.54 0.27 -3.60
C VAL A 97 17.09 0.57 -3.22
N THR A 98 16.29 -0.47 -3.01
CA THR A 98 14.89 -0.37 -2.60
C THR A 98 14.72 0.31 -1.25
N LEU A 99 15.55 -0.04 -0.26
CA LEU A 99 15.53 0.59 1.07
C LEU A 99 15.92 2.07 0.99
N SER A 100 16.92 2.42 0.18
CA SER A 100 17.31 3.82 -0.01
C SER A 100 16.21 4.65 -0.71
N ALA A 101 15.51 4.05 -1.68
CA ALA A 101 14.38 4.67 -2.36
C ALA A 101 13.20 4.90 -1.39
N ALA A 102 12.84 3.90 -0.60
CA ALA A 102 11.80 4.01 0.44
C ALA A 102 12.18 5.06 1.50
N ALA A 103 13.44 5.08 1.96
CA ALA A 103 13.92 6.09 2.91
C ALA A 103 13.74 7.52 2.38
N ILE A 104 14.10 7.80 1.12
CA ILE A 104 13.83 9.11 0.50
C ILE A 104 12.32 9.35 0.37
N GLY A 105 11.57 8.32 -0.04
CA GLY A 105 10.12 8.35 -0.20
C GLY A 105 9.34 8.66 1.08
N ILE A 106 9.94 8.48 2.24
CA ILE A 106 9.35 8.81 3.55
C ILE A 106 9.96 10.08 4.12
N LEU A 107 11.29 10.16 4.18
CA LEU A 107 12.00 11.26 4.85
C LEU A 107 11.77 12.60 4.15
N MET A 108 11.73 12.63 2.81
CA MET A 108 11.50 13.90 2.09
C MET A 108 10.08 14.44 2.27
N PRO A 109 8.99 13.65 2.06
CA PRO A 109 7.65 14.12 2.36
C PRO A 109 7.48 14.53 3.83
N MET A 110 8.08 13.76 4.75
CA MET A 110 8.03 14.07 6.18
C MET A 110 8.73 15.39 6.52
N ALA A 111 9.93 15.64 5.97
CA ALA A 111 10.65 16.89 6.18
C ALA A 111 9.91 18.10 5.59
N LEU A 112 9.41 17.98 4.36
CA LEU A 112 8.64 19.04 3.71
C LEU A 112 7.28 19.26 4.36
N SER A 113 6.74 18.26 5.05
CA SER A 113 5.49 18.37 5.80
C SER A 113 5.55 19.45 6.89
N PHE A 114 6.70 19.64 7.52
CA PHE A 114 6.90 20.69 8.52
C PHE A 114 6.68 22.12 7.97
N SER A 115 6.63 22.31 6.64
CA SER A 115 6.22 23.56 6.03
C SER A 115 4.80 23.99 6.43
N ILE A 116 3.91 23.06 6.82
CA ILE A 116 2.55 23.39 7.28
C ILE A 116 2.56 24.23 8.56
N MET A 117 3.61 24.11 9.39
CA MET A 117 3.77 24.91 10.61
C MET A 117 3.96 26.40 10.29
N GLY A 118 4.40 26.75 9.08
CA GLY A 118 4.53 28.15 8.65
C GLY A 118 3.23 28.75 8.13
N MET A 119 2.17 27.95 7.94
CA MET A 119 0.89 28.42 7.41
C MET A 119 0.00 28.92 8.54
N LYS A 120 -0.60 30.10 8.32
CA LYS A 120 -1.58 30.68 9.25
C LYS A 120 -2.95 30.04 9.03
N PHE A 121 -3.56 29.54 10.10
CA PHE A 121 -4.95 29.11 10.10
C PHE A 121 -5.80 30.12 10.86
N ASP A 122 -6.93 30.49 10.25
CA ASP A 122 -7.83 31.51 10.78
C ASP A 122 -8.70 30.88 11.86
N THR A 123 -8.65 31.44 13.07
CA THR A 123 -9.48 31.03 14.20
C THR A 123 -10.30 32.22 14.72
N VAL A 124 -11.41 31.96 15.39
CA VAL A 124 -12.36 32.99 15.89
C VAL A 124 -11.71 33.96 16.90
N GLU A 125 -10.60 33.56 17.54
CA GLU A 125 -9.88 34.35 18.56
C GLU A 125 -8.47 34.84 18.11
N GLY A 126 -8.06 34.59 16.85
CA GLY A 126 -6.76 35.00 16.30
C GLY A 126 -6.21 34.08 15.19
N SER A 127 -4.92 34.21 14.84
CA SER A 127 -4.23 33.29 13.92
C SER A 127 -3.44 32.23 14.71
N GLY A 128 -3.65 30.95 14.43
CA GLY A 128 -2.90 29.82 15.02
C GLY A 128 -1.94 29.18 14.02
N TYR A 129 -0.91 28.50 14.54
CA TYR A 129 -0.02 27.63 13.75
C TYR A 129 -0.14 26.15 14.17
N PRO A 130 -0.11 25.20 13.23
CA PRO A 130 -0.17 23.77 13.54
C PRO A 130 0.98 23.34 14.44
N THR A 131 0.69 22.42 15.36
CA THR A 131 1.71 21.83 16.24
C THR A 131 2.68 20.97 15.41
N ALA A 132 3.93 20.80 15.89
CA ALA A 132 4.90 19.91 15.25
C ALA A 132 4.39 18.47 15.09
N LEU A 133 3.53 18.00 16.01
CA LEU A 133 2.90 16.69 15.94
C LEU A 133 1.86 16.61 14.81
N ALA A 134 1.10 17.68 14.58
CA ALA A 134 0.17 17.77 13.45
C ALA A 134 0.93 17.75 12.12
N ALA A 135 2.07 18.46 12.02
CA ALA A 135 2.94 18.41 10.85
C ALA A 135 3.58 17.03 10.63
N PHE A 136 4.00 16.36 11.71
CA PHE A 136 4.50 14.99 11.64
C PHE A 136 3.42 14.02 11.14
N SER A 137 2.22 14.08 11.72
CA SER A 137 1.07 13.26 11.32
C SER A 137 0.64 13.50 9.87
N ALA A 138 0.60 14.76 9.44
CA ALA A 138 0.34 15.14 8.05
C ALA A 138 1.39 14.51 7.10
N GLY A 139 2.66 14.54 7.51
CA GLY A 139 3.76 13.93 6.78
C GLY A 139 3.60 12.42 6.65
N VAL A 140 3.30 11.72 7.75
CA VAL A 140 3.06 10.26 7.75
C VAL A 140 1.88 9.89 6.84
N SER A 141 0.79 10.67 6.88
CA SER A 141 -0.38 10.47 6.01
C SER A 141 0.00 10.56 4.54
N LEU A 142 0.88 11.50 4.20
CA LEU A 142 1.43 11.71 2.86
C LEU A 142 2.76 10.98 2.65
N CYS A 143 3.03 9.88 3.34
CA CYS A 143 4.15 8.98 3.03
C CYS A 143 3.69 7.74 2.26
N SER A 144 2.46 7.25 2.46
CA SER A 144 1.98 6.03 1.79
C SER A 144 1.87 6.20 0.27
N THR A 145 2.22 5.15 -0.45
CA THR A 145 2.23 5.07 -1.92
C THR A 145 1.21 4.03 -2.37
N SER A 146 0.38 4.32 -3.38
CA SER A 146 -0.62 3.38 -3.90
C SER A 146 0.01 2.34 -4.82
N LEU A 147 0.25 1.13 -4.30
CA LEU A 147 0.74 0.01 -5.10
C LEU A 147 -0.23 -0.36 -6.24
N GLY A 148 -1.54 -0.40 -5.97
CA GLY A 148 -2.56 -0.82 -6.94
C GLY A 148 -2.58 0.03 -8.22
N SER A 149 -2.73 1.35 -8.09
CA SER A 149 -2.72 2.26 -9.25
C SER A 149 -1.38 2.23 -10.00
N THR A 150 -0.27 2.16 -9.26
CA THR A 150 1.06 2.06 -9.84
C THR A 150 1.25 0.77 -10.65
N PHE A 151 0.75 -0.35 -10.15
CA PHE A 151 0.89 -1.65 -10.80
C PHE A 151 0.08 -1.73 -12.09
N ILE A 152 -1.13 -1.16 -12.13
CA ILE A 152 -1.96 -1.08 -13.35
C ILE A 152 -1.22 -0.33 -14.46
N ILE A 153 -0.68 0.86 -14.14
CA ILE A 153 0.07 1.69 -15.09
C ILE A 153 1.30 0.94 -15.59
N LEU A 154 2.03 0.28 -14.68
CA LEU A 154 3.23 -0.46 -15.01
C LEU A 154 2.92 -1.75 -15.82
N SER A 155 1.77 -2.38 -15.57
CA SER A 155 1.26 -3.55 -16.32
C SER A 155 1.00 -3.17 -17.76
N SER A 156 0.33 -2.04 -17.97
CA SER A 156 -0.06 -1.58 -19.30
C SER A 156 1.14 -1.41 -20.25
N ALA A 157 2.33 -1.17 -19.70
CA ALA A 157 3.57 -1.03 -20.45
C ALA A 157 4.52 -2.23 -20.34
N ASN A 158 4.09 -3.36 -19.77
CA ASN A 158 4.91 -4.56 -19.53
C ASN A 158 6.20 -4.30 -18.72
N LEU A 159 6.19 -3.29 -17.85
CA LEU A 159 7.37 -2.89 -17.06
C LEU A 159 7.43 -3.53 -15.67
N GLN A 160 6.43 -4.33 -15.29
CA GLN A 160 6.30 -4.91 -13.94
C GLN A 160 7.47 -5.82 -13.56
N LYS A 161 7.89 -6.68 -14.49
CA LYS A 161 8.98 -7.65 -14.29
C LYS A 161 10.37 -7.06 -14.50
N THR A 162 10.47 -5.75 -14.75
CA THR A 162 11.76 -5.08 -14.95
C THR A 162 12.37 -4.68 -13.60
N PRO A 163 13.70 -4.48 -13.50
CA PRO A 163 14.33 -4.00 -12.27
C PRO A 163 13.72 -2.70 -11.74
N THR A 164 13.27 -1.82 -12.63
CA THR A 164 12.55 -0.59 -12.28
C THR A 164 11.19 -0.90 -11.65
N GLY A 165 10.47 -1.89 -12.16
CA GLY A 165 9.19 -2.34 -11.61
C GLY A 165 9.33 -2.99 -10.24
N THR A 166 10.32 -3.87 -10.07
CA THR A 166 10.66 -4.48 -8.78
C THR A 166 11.08 -3.43 -7.75
N LEU A 167 11.86 -2.43 -8.15
CA LEU A 167 12.23 -1.31 -7.29
C LEU A 167 11.01 -0.50 -6.83
N ILE A 168 10.09 -0.19 -7.76
CA ILE A 168 8.86 0.55 -7.48
C ILE A 168 7.97 -0.25 -6.51
N ALA A 169 7.70 -1.52 -6.83
CA ALA A 169 6.88 -2.38 -5.99
C ALA A 169 7.52 -2.53 -4.60
N GLY A 170 8.82 -2.82 -4.54
CA GLY A 170 9.56 -2.99 -3.29
C GLY A 170 9.55 -1.75 -2.41
N ALA A 171 9.75 -0.57 -2.98
CA ALA A 171 9.75 0.68 -2.20
C ALA A 171 8.34 1.04 -1.71
N ALA A 172 7.30 0.85 -2.54
CA ALA A 172 5.91 1.06 -2.12
C ALA A 172 5.50 0.12 -0.97
N MET A 173 5.91 -1.14 -1.01
CA MET A 173 5.64 -2.10 0.08
C MET A 173 6.34 -1.71 1.38
N ILE A 174 7.60 -1.26 1.33
CA ILE A 174 8.32 -0.77 2.52
C ILE A 174 7.66 0.51 3.07
N ASP A 175 7.23 1.43 2.20
CA ASP A 175 6.50 2.64 2.59
C ASP A 175 5.23 2.28 3.39
N ASP A 176 4.41 1.36 2.89
CA ASP A 176 3.18 0.95 3.57
C ASP A 176 3.48 0.28 4.92
N ILE A 177 4.45 -0.63 5.00
CA ILE A 177 4.88 -1.26 6.27
C ILE A 177 5.30 -0.20 7.29
N LEU A 178 6.14 0.76 6.89
CA LEU A 178 6.65 1.80 7.78
C LEU A 178 5.53 2.76 8.20
N VAL A 179 4.62 3.13 7.30
CA VAL A 179 3.45 3.95 7.62
C VAL A 179 2.56 3.24 8.64
N LEU A 180 2.32 1.94 8.52
CA LEU A 180 1.54 1.17 9.49
C LEU A 180 2.13 1.18 10.91
N VAL A 181 3.45 1.26 11.03
CA VAL A 181 4.14 1.44 12.34
C VAL A 181 3.99 2.88 12.82
N MET A 182 4.18 3.85 11.92
CA MET A 182 4.09 5.27 12.24
C MET A 182 2.70 5.69 12.70
N VAL A 183 1.62 5.11 12.17
CA VAL A 183 0.24 5.35 12.65
C VAL A 183 0.15 5.13 14.16
N LYS A 184 0.69 4.02 14.67
CA LYS A 184 0.64 3.72 16.11
C LYS A 184 1.46 4.69 16.95
N ILE A 185 2.60 5.14 16.43
CA ILE A 185 3.44 6.16 17.08
C ILE A 185 2.69 7.49 17.15
N VAL A 186 2.06 7.90 16.04
CA VAL A 186 1.24 9.10 15.95
C VAL A 186 0.11 9.03 16.98
N THR A 187 -0.70 7.96 17.00
CA THR A 187 -1.79 7.81 17.97
C THR A 187 -1.30 7.81 19.43
N ALA A 188 -0.15 7.20 19.73
CA ALA A 188 0.41 7.17 21.08
C ALA A 188 0.87 8.55 21.56
N LEU A 189 1.43 9.36 20.65
CA LEU A 189 1.82 10.75 20.92
C LEU A 189 0.60 11.67 21.11
N GLY A 190 -0.48 11.43 20.37
CA GLY A 190 -1.72 12.20 20.46
C GLY A 190 -2.43 12.12 21.80
N GLN A 191 -2.33 10.97 22.45
CA GLN A 191 -2.94 10.74 23.77
C GLN A 191 -2.20 11.46 24.93
N GLY A 192 -1.31 12.41 24.64
CA GLY A 192 -0.61 13.22 25.65
C GLY A 192 0.34 12.41 26.54
N GLN A 193 0.82 11.27 26.05
CA GLN A 193 1.68 10.39 26.84
C GLN A 193 3.10 10.98 26.97
N SER A 194 3.49 11.37 28.17
CA SER A 194 4.81 11.98 28.44
C SER A 194 5.93 10.95 28.67
N ASN A 195 5.59 9.67 28.85
CA ASN A 195 6.55 8.62 29.14
C ASN A 195 7.23 8.12 27.84
N PRO A 196 8.55 8.30 27.65
CA PRO A 196 9.26 7.86 26.44
C PRO A 196 9.07 6.37 26.14
N TRP A 197 8.99 5.55 27.19
CA TRP A 197 8.75 4.11 27.06
C TRP A 197 7.41 3.79 26.39
N ARG A 198 6.34 4.54 26.70
CA ARG A 198 5.02 4.27 26.13
C ARG A 198 4.93 4.69 24.66
N ILE A 199 5.70 5.69 24.24
CA ILE A 199 5.83 6.11 22.83
C ILE A 199 6.68 5.10 22.05
N ALA A 200 7.77 4.60 22.64
CA ALA A 200 8.65 3.63 22.00
C ALA A 200 8.03 2.22 21.93
N ARG A 201 7.11 1.89 22.84
CA ARG A 201 6.51 0.56 22.96
C ARG A 201 5.85 0.06 21.67
N PRO A 202 4.98 0.81 20.97
CA PRO A 202 4.40 0.34 19.70
C PRO A 202 5.43 0.10 18.60
N ALA A 203 6.49 0.93 18.54
CA ALA A 203 7.57 0.78 17.56
C ALA A 203 8.39 -0.50 17.82
N ILE A 204 8.78 -0.72 19.08
CA ILE A 204 9.51 -1.91 19.52
C ILE A 204 8.65 -3.17 19.35
N SER A 205 7.36 -3.09 19.69
CA SER A 205 6.41 -4.18 19.51
C SER A 205 6.27 -4.57 18.03
N SER A 206 6.15 -3.59 17.14
CA SER A 206 6.08 -3.82 15.70
C SER A 206 7.37 -4.42 15.13
N LEU A 207 8.54 -3.95 15.57
CA LEU A 207 9.84 -4.52 15.18
C LEU A 207 10.01 -5.95 15.70
N SER A 208 9.62 -6.19 16.95
CA SER A 208 9.61 -7.52 17.56
C SER A 208 8.73 -8.48 16.78
N LEU A 209 7.54 -8.03 16.34
CA LEU A 209 6.63 -8.84 15.53
C LEU A 209 7.29 -9.29 14.22
N VAL A 210 7.96 -8.39 13.51
CA VAL A 210 8.70 -8.74 12.27
C VAL A 210 9.79 -9.80 12.57
N LEU A 211 10.58 -9.60 13.62
CA LEU A 211 11.70 -10.48 13.97
C LEU A 211 11.24 -11.86 14.45
N VAL A 212 10.25 -11.89 15.35
CA VAL A 212 9.63 -13.11 15.88
C VAL A 212 9.01 -13.91 14.76
N THR A 213 8.31 -13.26 13.85
CA THR A 213 7.68 -13.96 12.75
C THR A 213 8.69 -14.52 11.75
N PHE A 214 9.77 -13.80 11.43
CA PHE A 214 10.85 -14.35 10.62
C PHE A 214 11.48 -15.61 11.26
N LEU A 215 11.54 -15.67 12.59
CA LEU A 215 12.06 -16.80 13.35
C LEU A 215 11.05 -17.96 13.48
N LEU A 216 9.75 -17.66 13.59
CA LEU A 216 8.65 -18.63 13.63
C LEU A 216 8.48 -19.39 12.30
N VAL A 217 8.78 -18.74 11.17
CA VAL A 217 8.61 -19.34 9.84
C VAL A 217 9.37 -20.67 9.67
N PRO A 218 10.71 -20.73 9.87
CA PRO A 218 11.44 -21.99 9.73
C PRO A 218 11.16 -22.97 10.86
N PHE A 219 10.87 -22.48 12.08
CA PHE A 219 10.81 -23.32 13.28
C PHE A 219 9.41 -23.89 13.59
N LEU A 220 8.35 -23.18 13.24
CA LEU A 220 6.97 -23.56 13.58
C LEU A 220 6.12 -23.79 12.34
N ILE A 221 6.13 -22.85 11.38
CA ILE A 221 5.22 -22.90 10.23
C ILE A 221 5.61 -24.00 9.24
N LYS A 222 6.89 -24.12 8.87
CA LYS A 222 7.36 -25.21 7.98
C LYS A 222 7.06 -26.63 8.50
N PRO A 223 7.41 -27.00 9.75
CA PRO A 223 7.13 -28.34 10.25
C PRO A 223 5.63 -28.61 10.41
N ILE A 224 4.83 -27.62 10.83
CA ILE A 224 3.38 -27.76 10.89
C ILE A 224 2.82 -28.02 9.50
N TYR A 225 3.21 -27.22 8.50
CA TYR A 225 2.75 -27.38 7.12
C TYR A 225 3.12 -28.76 6.56
N LYS A 226 4.37 -29.20 6.73
CA LYS A 226 4.86 -30.50 6.27
C LYS A 226 4.18 -31.67 6.98
N THR A 227 3.98 -31.57 8.29
CA THR A 227 3.28 -32.60 9.08
C THR A 227 1.82 -32.69 8.68
N PHE A 228 1.16 -31.55 8.50
CA PHE A 228 -0.24 -31.49 8.12
C PHE A 228 -0.47 -31.99 6.68
N HIS A 229 0.41 -31.61 5.75
CA HIS A 229 0.38 -32.15 4.39
C HIS A 229 0.66 -33.66 4.38
N SER A 230 1.62 -34.16 5.16
CA SER A 230 1.88 -35.60 5.31
C SER A 230 0.67 -36.37 5.82
N ILE A 231 -0.04 -35.85 6.83
CA ILE A 231 -1.24 -36.50 7.40
C ILE A 231 -2.37 -36.60 6.38
N PHE A 232 -2.61 -35.56 5.58
CA PHE A 232 -3.70 -35.54 4.60
C PHE A 232 -3.32 -36.15 3.23
N ALA A 233 -2.03 -36.13 2.84
CA ALA A 233 -1.54 -36.80 1.63
C ALA A 233 -1.50 -38.32 1.78
N ASN A 234 -1.41 -38.84 3.01
CA ASN A 234 -1.42 -40.29 3.29
C ASN A 234 -2.78 -40.97 3.07
N GLN A 235 -3.81 -40.22 2.65
CA GLN A 235 -5.11 -40.78 2.29
C GLN A 235 -5.20 -41.06 0.77
N LYS A 236 -4.13 -41.59 0.15
CA LYS A 236 -4.14 -42.01 -1.26
C LYS A 236 -3.70 -43.47 -1.50
N ASP A 237 -3.44 -44.25 -0.45
CA ASP A 237 -3.16 -45.70 -0.56
C ASP A 237 -4.27 -46.56 0.06
N VAL A 238 -5.51 -46.37 -0.40
CA VAL A 238 -6.54 -47.40 -0.25
C VAL A 238 -7.04 -47.81 -1.65
N ASN A 239 -6.50 -48.94 -2.10
CA ASN A 239 -6.97 -49.82 -3.17
C ASN A 239 -7.21 -49.23 -4.56
N ARG A 240 -6.11 -49.13 -5.30
CA ARG A 240 -6.07 -48.96 -6.76
C ARG A 240 -6.42 -50.27 -7.49
N GLY A 241 -7.63 -50.79 -7.31
CA GLY A 241 -8.02 -52.03 -8.00
C GLY A 241 -9.41 -52.53 -7.69
N THR A 242 -10.43 -51.74 -8.04
CA THR A 242 -11.83 -52.12 -8.35
C THR A 242 -12.73 -51.00 -7.88
N PHE A 243 -13.07 -50.04 -8.72
CA PHE A 243 -14.38 -49.38 -8.74
C PHE A 243 -14.40 -48.42 -9.93
N GLY A 244 -15.49 -48.48 -10.70
CA GLY A 244 -15.62 -47.92 -12.03
C GLY A 244 -15.58 -46.40 -12.11
N GLU A 245 -15.58 -45.94 -13.37
CA GLU A 245 -15.77 -44.55 -13.80
C GLU A 245 -16.78 -43.80 -12.91
N SER A 246 -16.45 -42.53 -12.61
CA SER A 246 -17.26 -41.57 -11.85
C SER A 246 -17.02 -41.45 -10.34
N TYR A 247 -15.76 -41.44 -9.92
CA TYR A 247 -15.37 -40.72 -8.70
C TYR A 247 -14.23 -39.75 -9.00
N ASP A 248 -14.53 -38.45 -8.90
CA ASP A 248 -13.56 -37.35 -8.92
C ASP A 248 -12.52 -37.55 -7.80
N THR A 249 -11.43 -38.25 -8.12
CA THR A 249 -10.19 -38.27 -7.34
C THR A 249 -9.41 -36.96 -7.49
N GLU A 250 -10.02 -35.97 -8.15
CA GLU A 250 -9.66 -34.56 -8.29
C GLU A 250 -10.44 -33.67 -7.27
N LYS A 251 -11.03 -34.27 -6.23
CA LYS A 251 -11.73 -33.53 -5.16
C LYS A 251 -10.77 -32.78 -4.24
N GLY A 252 -10.48 -31.53 -4.59
CA GLY A 252 -10.78 -30.31 -3.81
C GLY A 252 -10.19 -30.08 -2.40
N ILE A 253 -9.70 -31.11 -1.70
CA ILE A 253 -9.31 -31.00 -0.28
C ILE A 253 -8.05 -30.14 -0.14
N SER A 254 -7.11 -30.19 -1.09
CA SER A 254 -5.89 -29.37 -0.99
C SER A 254 -6.15 -27.86 -1.07
N ARG A 255 -7.17 -27.42 -1.83
CA ARG A 255 -7.44 -25.99 -2.07
C ARG A 255 -8.18 -25.36 -0.88
N HIS A 256 -9.27 -25.98 -0.43
CA HIS A 256 -9.99 -25.54 0.76
C HIS A 256 -9.14 -25.60 2.03
N MET A 257 -8.27 -26.60 2.14
CA MET A 257 -7.35 -26.73 3.26
C MET A 257 -6.29 -25.62 3.28
N GLY A 258 -5.78 -25.22 2.10
CA GLY A 258 -4.89 -24.07 1.96
C GLY A 258 -5.55 -22.77 2.39
N PHE A 259 -6.81 -22.56 2.00
CA PHE A 259 -7.62 -21.43 2.45
C PHE A 259 -7.74 -21.42 3.98
N ILE A 260 -8.25 -22.50 4.59
CA ILE A 260 -8.43 -22.58 6.05
C ILE A 260 -7.12 -22.31 6.79
N LEU A 261 -6.00 -22.87 6.32
CA LEU A 261 -4.71 -22.66 6.94
C LEU A 261 -4.24 -21.20 6.81
N SER A 262 -4.39 -20.60 5.63
CA SER A 262 -4.02 -19.19 5.41
C SER A 262 -4.83 -18.25 6.31
N THR A 263 -6.14 -18.50 6.45
CA THR A 263 -7.03 -17.77 7.36
C THR A 263 -6.62 -17.97 8.81
N LEU A 264 -6.24 -19.19 9.20
CA LEU A 264 -5.80 -19.49 10.57
C LEU A 264 -4.48 -18.78 10.90
N ILE A 265 -3.53 -18.73 9.97
CA ILE A 265 -2.28 -17.97 10.13
C ILE A 265 -2.57 -16.48 10.30
N LEU A 266 -3.48 -15.92 9.49
CA LEU A 266 -3.91 -14.53 9.60
C LEU A 266 -4.50 -14.25 10.98
N ILE A 267 -5.46 -15.06 11.45
CA ILE A 267 -6.09 -14.91 12.77
C ILE A 267 -5.05 -15.04 13.90
N LEU A 268 -4.13 -16.01 13.80
CA LEU A 268 -3.09 -16.23 14.81
C LEU A 268 -2.15 -15.02 14.92
N LEU A 269 -1.69 -14.48 13.79
CA LEU A 269 -0.78 -13.33 13.81
C LEU A 269 -1.48 -12.02 14.20
N VAL A 270 -2.73 -11.82 13.81
CA VAL A 270 -3.55 -10.69 14.27
C VAL A 270 -3.78 -10.74 15.77
N THR A 271 -4.10 -11.92 16.32
CA THR A 271 -4.29 -12.08 17.77
C THR A 271 -3.00 -11.88 18.55
N ILE A 272 -1.87 -12.43 18.08
CA ILE A 272 -0.54 -12.18 18.67
C ILE A 272 -0.21 -10.69 18.65
N ALA A 273 -0.46 -9.99 17.54
CA ALA A 273 -0.24 -8.55 17.45
C ALA A 273 -1.08 -7.77 18.46
N ALA A 274 -2.37 -8.12 18.62
CA ALA A 274 -3.25 -7.51 19.60
C ALA A 274 -2.74 -7.73 21.04
N CYS A 275 -2.23 -8.92 21.37
CA CYS A 275 -1.69 -9.22 22.70
C CYS A 275 -0.39 -8.47 23.04
N ILE A 276 0.47 -8.22 22.04
CA ILE A 276 1.76 -7.52 22.22
C ILE A 276 1.59 -6.00 22.05
N GLU A 277 0.37 -5.50 21.87
CA GLU A 277 0.08 -4.09 21.51
C GLU A 277 0.86 -3.64 20.25
N GLY A 278 1.02 -4.55 19.29
CA GLY A 278 1.66 -4.30 18.00
C GLY A 278 0.68 -3.74 16.97
N SER A 279 1.18 -3.49 15.75
CA SER A 279 0.32 -3.11 14.64
C SER A 279 -0.40 -4.34 14.06
N ILE A 280 -1.73 -4.37 14.21
CA ILE A 280 -2.62 -5.41 13.64
C ILE A 280 -2.48 -5.46 12.12
N LEU A 281 -2.36 -4.30 11.47
CA LEU A 281 -2.22 -4.22 10.02
C LEU A 281 -0.86 -4.78 9.58
N LEU A 282 0.23 -4.48 10.32
CA LEU A 282 1.54 -5.06 10.04
C LEU A 282 1.54 -6.59 10.13
N SER A 283 0.84 -7.15 11.12
CA SER A 283 0.78 -8.61 11.27
C SER A 283 -0.06 -9.28 10.20
N ALA A 284 -1.11 -8.61 9.70
CA ALA A 284 -1.86 -9.06 8.53
C ALA A 284 -0.99 -9.10 7.27
N PHE A 285 -0.19 -8.05 7.03
CA PHE A 285 0.78 -8.02 5.93
C PHE A 285 1.76 -9.19 6.04
N LEU A 286 2.31 -9.38 7.24
CA LEU A 286 3.29 -10.42 7.48
C LEU A 286 2.69 -11.83 7.37
N ALA A 287 1.43 -12.02 7.74
CA ALA A 287 0.71 -13.25 7.51
C ALA A 287 0.63 -13.60 6.03
N GLY A 288 0.31 -12.61 5.16
CA GLY A 288 0.30 -12.81 3.70
C GLY A 288 1.67 -13.22 3.17
N ALA A 289 2.73 -12.53 3.61
CA ALA A 289 4.10 -12.82 3.20
C ALA A 289 4.56 -14.23 3.63
N ILE A 290 4.15 -14.70 4.81
CA ILE A 290 4.42 -16.07 5.28
C ILE A 290 3.68 -17.10 4.44
N VAL A 291 2.40 -16.85 4.15
CA VAL A 291 1.60 -17.77 3.32
C VAL A 291 2.25 -17.94 1.96
N ARG A 292 2.63 -16.82 1.32
CA ARG A 292 3.39 -16.81 0.05
C ARG A 292 4.70 -17.62 0.17
N TYR A 293 5.51 -17.33 1.18
CA TYR A 293 6.80 -17.98 1.39
C TYR A 293 6.68 -19.50 1.68
N THR A 294 5.68 -19.89 2.47
CA THR A 294 5.46 -21.30 2.86
C THR A 294 5.00 -22.13 1.68
N TRP A 295 4.12 -21.57 0.84
CA TRP A 295 3.63 -22.25 -0.36
C TRP A 295 4.75 -22.41 -1.39
N GLN A 296 5.52 -21.35 -1.65
CA GLN A 296 6.67 -21.39 -2.57
C GLN A 296 7.75 -22.37 -2.11
N SER A 297 8.01 -22.46 -0.80
CA SER A 297 8.98 -23.41 -0.24
C SER A 297 8.56 -24.87 -0.42
N THR A 298 7.26 -25.15 -0.51
CA THR A 298 6.74 -26.52 -0.69
C THR A 298 6.89 -26.98 -2.14
N GLU A 299 6.74 -26.08 -3.11
CA GLU A 299 6.90 -26.41 -4.54
C GLU A 299 8.36 -26.79 -4.89
N LEU A 300 9.34 -26.12 -4.28
CA LEU A 300 10.77 -26.48 -4.45
C LEU A 300 11.12 -27.90 -3.97
N ASP A 301 10.44 -28.43 -2.95
CA ASP A 301 10.66 -29.80 -2.46
C ASP A 301 10.02 -30.85 -3.39
N VAL A 302 9.04 -30.47 -4.22
CA VAL A 302 8.28 -31.36 -5.12
C VAL A 302 8.86 -31.34 -6.54
N GLU A 303 9.34 -30.19 -7.04
CA GLU A 303 9.94 -30.04 -8.38
C GLU A 303 11.26 -30.81 -8.58
N MET A 304 11.90 -31.28 -7.50
CA MET A 304 13.00 -32.26 -7.63
C MET A 304 12.57 -33.58 -8.31
N ASN A 305 11.27 -33.79 -8.61
CA ASN A 305 10.75 -35.02 -9.18
C ASN A 305 10.00 -34.94 -10.53
N MET A 306 9.68 -33.80 -11.13
CA MET A 306 9.07 -33.77 -12.48
C MET A 306 9.19 -32.41 -13.18
N ASP A 307 9.22 -32.46 -14.52
CA ASP A 307 9.62 -31.41 -15.46
C ASP A 307 8.82 -30.09 -15.42
N MET A 308 9.48 -29.03 -15.91
CA MET A 308 9.03 -27.63 -15.96
C MET A 308 7.56 -27.43 -16.37
N GLU A 309 6.73 -27.05 -15.40
CA GLU A 309 5.45 -26.37 -15.63
C GLU A 309 5.56 -24.89 -15.26
N MET A 310 4.76 -24.08 -15.94
CA MET A 310 4.62 -22.63 -15.73
C MET A 310 4.32 -22.36 -14.24
N GLU A 311 5.10 -21.51 -13.56
CA GLU A 311 4.89 -21.10 -12.16
C GLU A 311 3.46 -20.56 -11.96
N ILE A 312 2.51 -21.42 -11.59
CA ILE A 312 1.15 -20.99 -11.23
C ILE A 312 1.21 -20.49 -9.78
N ASP A 313 0.92 -19.21 -9.57
CA ASP A 313 0.81 -18.62 -8.24
C ASP A 313 -0.42 -19.12 -7.49
N ARG A 314 -0.33 -20.34 -6.93
CA ARG A 314 -1.40 -21.00 -6.17
C ARG A 314 -1.93 -20.18 -4.99
N PRO A 315 -1.11 -19.52 -4.14
CA PRO A 315 -1.65 -18.75 -3.03
C PRO A 315 -2.46 -17.55 -3.50
N THR A 316 -1.99 -16.83 -4.53
CA THR A 316 -2.76 -15.71 -5.10
C THR A 316 -4.06 -16.20 -5.73
N PHE A 317 -4.05 -17.31 -6.48
CA PHE A 317 -5.27 -17.87 -7.07
C PHE A 317 -6.31 -18.28 -6.00
N MET A 318 -5.87 -18.84 -4.88
CA MET A 318 -6.76 -19.14 -3.75
C MET A 318 -7.36 -17.87 -3.15
N PHE A 319 -6.57 -16.82 -2.99
CA PHE A 319 -7.07 -15.53 -2.53
C PHE A 319 -8.10 -14.92 -3.50
N GLU A 320 -7.82 -14.99 -4.80
CA GLU A 320 -8.73 -14.49 -5.84
C GLU A 320 -10.09 -15.20 -5.87
N GLU A 321 -10.14 -16.48 -5.51
CA GLU A 321 -11.38 -17.24 -5.53
C GLU A 321 -12.23 -17.03 -4.26
N TYR A 322 -11.61 -16.98 -3.07
CA TYR A 322 -12.35 -16.92 -1.81
C TYR A 322 -12.48 -15.52 -1.19
N TYR A 323 -11.42 -14.73 -1.20
CA TYR A 323 -11.39 -13.44 -0.52
C TYR A 323 -11.81 -12.29 -1.44
N LYS A 324 -11.25 -12.27 -2.65
CA LYS A 324 -11.35 -11.13 -3.58
C LYS A 324 -12.77 -10.72 -3.94
N PRO A 325 -13.74 -11.62 -4.24
CA PRO A 325 -15.08 -11.20 -4.64
C PRO A 325 -15.81 -10.43 -3.54
N ILE A 326 -15.67 -10.86 -2.27
CA ILE A 326 -16.31 -10.19 -1.12
C ILE A 326 -15.55 -8.90 -0.78
N MET A 327 -14.22 -8.95 -0.88
CA MET A 327 -13.36 -7.81 -0.59
C MET A 327 -13.60 -6.66 -1.56
N ASP A 328 -13.60 -6.91 -2.87
CA ASP A 328 -13.72 -5.87 -3.89
C ASP A 328 -15.11 -5.24 -3.96
N HIS A 329 -16.17 -6.00 -3.68
CA HIS A 329 -17.55 -5.51 -3.84
C HIS A 329 -18.19 -4.99 -2.55
N ILE A 330 -17.69 -5.40 -1.38
CA ILE A 330 -18.33 -5.07 -0.10
C ILE A 330 -17.31 -4.47 0.86
N LEU A 331 -16.30 -5.24 1.28
CA LEU A 331 -15.48 -4.87 2.44
C LEU A 331 -14.57 -3.66 2.18
N VAL A 332 -13.89 -3.62 1.03
CA VAL A 332 -13.00 -2.50 0.67
C VAL A 332 -13.79 -1.24 0.33
N PRO A 333 -14.88 -1.28 -0.47
CA PRO A 333 -15.75 -0.11 -0.63
C PRO A 333 -16.27 0.43 0.69
N PHE A 334 -16.62 -0.45 1.65
CA PHE A 334 -17.09 -0.02 2.98
C PHE A 334 -15.99 0.66 3.78
N PHE A 335 -14.76 0.16 3.71
CA PHE A 335 -13.61 0.82 4.32
C PHE A 335 -13.44 2.25 3.80
N PHE A 336 -13.40 2.42 2.48
CA PHE A 336 -13.20 3.74 1.87
C PHE A 336 -14.38 4.68 2.10
N ALA A 337 -15.60 4.17 2.03
CA ALA A 337 -16.79 4.94 2.36
C ALA A 337 -16.82 5.37 3.83
N SER A 338 -16.33 4.52 4.74
CA SER A 338 -16.24 4.85 6.17
C SER A 338 -15.29 6.01 6.46
N ILE A 339 -14.21 6.14 5.68
CA ILE A 339 -13.35 7.34 5.74
C ILE A 339 -14.14 8.57 5.28
N GLY A 340 -14.95 8.42 4.23
CA GLY A 340 -15.85 9.47 3.77
C GLY A 340 -16.83 9.98 4.84
N PHE A 341 -17.37 9.09 5.69
CA PHE A 341 -18.25 9.48 6.79
C PHE A 341 -17.58 10.45 7.78
N SER A 342 -16.26 10.40 7.91
CA SER A 342 -15.49 11.23 8.85
C SER A 342 -15.10 12.61 8.28
N ILE A 343 -15.38 12.91 7.00
CA ILE A 343 -14.92 14.15 6.36
C ILE A 343 -16.00 15.25 6.40
N PRO A 344 -15.78 16.38 7.09
CA PRO A 344 -16.72 17.50 7.14
C PRO A 344 -16.67 18.34 5.86
N ILE A 345 -17.63 18.16 4.93
CA ILE A 345 -17.59 18.87 3.63
C ILE A 345 -17.89 20.36 3.72
N SER A 346 -18.58 20.81 4.77
CA SER A 346 -19.06 22.19 4.92
C SER A 346 -17.93 23.22 4.86
N GLU A 347 -16.75 22.83 5.32
CA GLU A 347 -15.57 23.69 5.36
C GLU A 347 -14.54 23.34 4.29
N MET A 348 -14.63 22.14 3.69
CA MET A 348 -13.67 21.64 2.71
C MET A 348 -13.51 22.58 1.50
N PHE A 349 -14.59 23.24 1.08
CA PHE A 349 -14.60 24.15 -0.06
C PHE A 349 -14.29 25.62 0.31
N SER A 350 -13.86 25.89 1.54
CA SER A 350 -13.38 27.22 1.90
C SER A 350 -12.14 27.56 1.05
N PRO A 351 -12.10 28.75 0.40
CA PRO A 351 -10.96 29.16 -0.39
C PRO A 351 -9.64 29.07 0.38
N SER A 352 -9.67 29.28 1.69
CA SER A 352 -8.50 29.24 2.55
C SER A 352 -7.90 27.84 2.70
N ILE A 353 -8.74 26.81 2.72
CA ILE A 353 -8.33 25.41 2.82
C ILE A 353 -7.85 24.91 1.46
N ILE A 354 -8.56 25.26 0.37
CA ILE A 354 -8.23 24.81 -0.99
C ILE A 354 -6.81 25.25 -1.39
N TYR A 355 -6.44 26.53 -1.24
CA TYR A 355 -5.11 26.98 -1.68
C TYR A 355 -3.99 26.33 -0.85
N LYS A 356 -4.22 26.11 0.46
CA LYS A 356 -3.27 25.43 1.34
C LYS A 356 -3.12 23.96 0.94
N GLY A 357 -4.24 23.29 0.67
CA GLY A 357 -4.28 21.91 0.17
C GLY A 357 -3.53 21.76 -1.15
N ILE A 358 -3.74 22.65 -2.12
CA ILE A 358 -3.03 22.66 -3.41
C ILE A 358 -1.53 22.89 -3.21
N PHE A 359 -1.15 23.88 -2.41
CA PHE A 359 0.26 24.14 -2.12
C PHE A 359 0.93 22.92 -1.46
N TYR A 360 0.23 22.29 -0.53
CA TYR A 360 0.72 21.12 0.18
C TYR A 360 0.82 19.90 -0.75
N ALA A 361 -0.15 19.69 -1.64
CA ALA A 361 -0.08 18.68 -2.70
C ALA A 361 1.15 18.89 -3.61
N LEU A 362 1.43 20.14 -4.01
CA LEU A 362 2.59 20.46 -4.84
C LEU A 362 3.92 20.13 -4.14
N LEU A 363 4.04 20.46 -2.85
CA LEU A 363 5.21 20.08 -2.05
C LEU A 363 5.38 18.57 -1.99
N MET A 364 4.29 17.83 -1.76
CA MET A 364 4.33 16.36 -1.68
C MET A 364 4.64 15.71 -3.03
N PHE A 365 4.16 16.29 -4.11
CA PHE A 365 4.48 15.89 -5.47
C PHE A 365 6.00 15.99 -5.70
N LEU A 366 6.61 17.13 -5.36
CA LEU A 366 8.06 17.33 -5.47
C LEU A 366 8.85 16.39 -4.57
N ALA A 367 8.36 16.17 -3.34
CA ALA A 367 8.98 15.29 -2.37
C ALA A 367 9.09 13.85 -2.91
N LYS A 368 7.99 13.28 -3.40
CA LYS A 368 7.97 11.92 -3.97
C LYS A 368 8.68 11.82 -5.32
N ALA A 369 8.59 12.86 -6.15
CA ALA A 369 9.33 12.90 -7.41
C ALA A 369 10.86 12.77 -7.19
N SER A 370 11.38 13.25 -6.05
CA SER A 370 12.80 13.12 -5.69
C SER A 370 13.29 11.69 -5.51
N VAL A 371 12.39 10.71 -5.29
CA VAL A 371 12.75 9.29 -5.20
C VAL A 371 13.43 8.82 -6.50
N GLY A 372 13.00 9.35 -7.65
CA GLY A 372 13.63 9.07 -8.95
C GLY A 372 15.12 9.46 -9.02
N LEU A 373 15.58 10.38 -8.16
CA LEU A 373 16.99 10.79 -8.09
C LEU A 373 17.92 9.62 -7.67
N ILE A 374 17.39 8.62 -6.96
CA ILE A 374 18.17 7.47 -6.50
C ILE A 374 18.78 6.68 -7.67
N LEU A 375 18.08 6.61 -8.82
CA LEU A 375 18.59 5.93 -10.01
C LEU A 375 19.79 6.66 -10.62
N TYR A 376 19.79 8.00 -10.57
CA TYR A 376 20.97 8.77 -10.98
C TYR A 376 22.15 8.56 -10.05
N MET A 377 21.89 8.48 -8.74
CA MET A 377 22.94 8.21 -7.75
C MET A 377 23.53 6.82 -7.94
N ASN A 378 22.70 5.80 -8.16
CA ASN A 378 23.16 4.44 -8.44
C ASN A 378 23.98 4.37 -9.74
N PHE A 379 23.50 5.02 -10.81
CA PHE A 379 24.24 5.16 -12.07
C PHE A 379 25.60 5.85 -11.87
N LEU A 380 25.66 6.91 -11.07
CA LEU A 380 26.91 7.61 -10.75
C LEU A 380 27.87 6.67 -10.00
N ILE A 381 27.40 5.99 -8.96
CA ILE A 381 28.21 5.07 -8.14
C ILE A 381 28.78 3.94 -9.01
N GLN A 382 27.96 3.38 -9.90
CA GLN A 382 28.41 2.34 -10.83
C GLN A 382 29.47 2.89 -11.80
N LYS A 383 29.25 4.07 -12.38
CA LYS A 383 30.23 4.74 -13.27
C LYS A 383 31.57 4.98 -12.56
N PHE A 384 31.55 5.44 -11.31
CA PHE A 384 32.77 5.64 -10.51
C PHE A 384 33.45 4.32 -10.11
N THR A 385 32.68 3.26 -9.83
CA THR A 385 33.21 1.93 -9.46
C THR A 385 33.86 1.23 -10.67
N THR A 386 33.25 1.31 -11.85
CA THR A 386 33.81 0.77 -13.10
C THR A 386 35.07 1.55 -13.52
N GLN A 387 35.11 2.86 -13.31
CA GLN A 387 36.30 3.68 -13.58
C GLN A 387 37.47 3.33 -12.63
N LYS A 388 37.17 2.96 -11.38
CA LYS A 388 38.18 2.50 -10.41
C LYS A 388 38.76 1.13 -10.79
N SER A 389 37.94 0.21 -11.31
CA SER A 389 38.40 -1.10 -11.80
C SER A 389 39.29 -0.98 -13.06
N HIS A 390 39.03 -0.02 -13.95
CA HIS A 390 39.88 0.23 -15.12
C HIS A 390 41.29 0.77 -14.77
N SER A 391 41.46 1.43 -13.61
CA SER A 391 42.78 1.91 -13.16
C SER A 391 43.70 0.81 -12.61
N GLN A 392 43.16 -0.35 -12.23
CA GLN A 392 43.95 -1.50 -11.76
C GLN A 392 44.35 -2.48 -12.87
N ILE A 393 43.58 -2.53 -13.97
CA ILE A 393 43.85 -3.48 -15.07
C ILE A 393 44.97 -2.99 -16.01
N GLN A 394 45.30 -1.70 -16.00
CA GLN A 394 46.30 -1.12 -16.93
C GLN A 394 47.77 -1.25 -16.49
N ILE A 395 48.07 -1.79 -15.30
CA ILE A 395 49.46 -1.93 -14.81
C ILE A 395 50.11 -3.27 -15.21
N GLN A 396 49.37 -4.25 -15.73
CA GLN A 396 49.89 -5.63 -15.81
C GLN A 396 49.94 -6.31 -17.19
N ILE A 397 49.97 -5.58 -18.30
CA ILE A 397 50.20 -6.22 -19.61
C ILE A 397 51.19 -5.40 -20.46
N GLN A 398 52.46 -5.79 -20.41
CA GLN A 398 53.51 -5.32 -21.30
C GLN A 398 54.12 -6.52 -22.05
N HIS A 399 53.88 -6.54 -23.37
CA HIS A 399 54.61 -7.23 -24.45
C HIS A 399 54.41 -8.76 -24.74
N PRO A 400 54.66 -9.24 -25.99
CA PRO A 400 53.67 -9.97 -26.81
C PRO A 400 54.21 -11.24 -27.53
N GLU A 401 53.35 -11.88 -28.34
CA GLU A 401 53.64 -12.83 -29.46
C GLU A 401 54.32 -14.17 -29.10
N SER A 402 53.98 -15.35 -29.62
CA SER A 402 53.22 -15.78 -30.80
C SER A 402 53.04 -17.32 -30.81
N GLN A 403 52.13 -17.79 -31.67
CA GLN A 403 52.05 -19.10 -32.35
C GLN A 403 51.21 -20.29 -31.81
N LEU A 404 50.17 -20.57 -32.64
CA LEU A 404 49.67 -21.83 -33.22
C LEU A 404 49.18 -23.03 -32.35
N GLU A 405 47.91 -23.34 -32.62
CA GLU A 405 47.31 -24.66 -32.96
C GLU A 405 46.60 -25.56 -31.91
N ILE A 406 45.30 -25.74 -32.21
CA ILE A 406 44.49 -26.98 -32.26
C ILE A 406 43.75 -27.48 -31.00
N SER A 407 42.42 -27.37 -31.10
CA SER A 407 41.31 -28.25 -30.65
C SER A 407 41.15 -28.62 -29.16
N GLN A 408 40.04 -28.19 -28.55
CA GLN A 408 38.84 -29.03 -28.29
C GLN A 408 37.77 -28.30 -27.44
N HIS A 409 36.51 -28.57 -27.78
CA HIS A 409 35.29 -28.54 -26.96
C HIS A 409 34.65 -27.22 -26.46
N GLU A 410 33.35 -27.12 -26.78
CA GLU A 410 32.24 -26.46 -26.07
C GLU A 410 32.28 -24.93 -25.86
N THR A 411 31.45 -24.21 -26.63
CA THR A 411 30.88 -22.90 -26.26
C THR A 411 29.62 -22.69 -27.11
N GLY A 412 28.46 -22.33 -26.55
CA GLY A 412 28.27 -21.09 -25.82
C GLY A 412 27.92 -20.01 -26.83
N THR A 413 26.63 -19.85 -27.15
CA THR A 413 26.17 -18.77 -28.02
C THR A 413 26.52 -17.44 -27.38
N SER A 414 27.44 -16.77 -28.06
CA SER A 414 28.14 -15.56 -27.69
C SER A 414 27.19 -14.37 -27.56
N ASN A 415 27.18 -13.79 -26.37
CA ASN A 415 26.82 -12.41 -26.16
C ASN A 415 27.78 -11.52 -26.96
N THR A 416 27.31 -10.96 -28.07
CA THR A 416 27.92 -9.77 -28.67
C THR A 416 27.74 -8.61 -27.70
N SER A 417 28.73 -8.41 -26.83
CA SER A 417 28.90 -7.24 -25.98
C SER A 417 29.24 -6.02 -26.86
N THR A 418 28.22 -5.37 -27.40
CA THR A 418 28.37 -4.00 -27.90
C THR A 418 28.60 -3.09 -26.70
N ASN A 419 29.86 -2.70 -26.47
CA ASN A 419 30.32 -1.69 -25.53
C ASN A 419 29.78 -0.30 -25.93
N ASN A 420 28.47 -0.08 -25.74
CA ASN A 420 27.91 1.26 -25.69
C ASN A 420 27.96 1.74 -24.23
N PRO A 421 28.41 2.98 -23.96
CA PRO A 421 28.33 3.54 -22.61
C PRO A 421 26.86 3.52 -22.16
N PRO A 422 26.58 3.18 -20.90
CA PRO A 422 25.20 3.12 -20.42
C PRO A 422 24.58 4.51 -20.55
N LYS A 423 23.50 4.60 -21.36
CA LYS A 423 22.75 5.85 -21.52
C LYS A 423 22.20 6.27 -20.16
N PRO A 424 22.18 7.58 -19.85
CA PRO A 424 21.65 8.04 -18.56
C PRO A 424 20.16 7.64 -18.40
N PRO A 425 19.76 7.11 -17.23
CA PRO A 425 18.42 6.54 -17.01
C PRO A 425 17.36 7.61 -16.76
N HIS A 426 17.25 8.61 -17.65
CA HIS A 426 16.36 9.76 -17.46
C HIS A 426 14.88 9.37 -17.41
N LEU A 427 14.47 8.44 -18.28
CA LEU A 427 13.09 7.98 -18.37
C LEU A 427 12.72 7.05 -17.22
N ASP A 428 13.64 6.18 -16.80
CA ASP A 428 13.40 5.27 -15.67
C ASP A 428 13.31 6.03 -14.35
N ALA A 429 14.15 7.04 -14.16
CA ALA A 429 14.06 7.95 -13.02
C ALA A 429 12.75 8.75 -13.01
N LEU A 430 12.30 9.23 -14.18
CA LEU A 430 11.03 9.94 -14.29
C LEU A 430 9.84 9.03 -13.99
N ILE A 431 9.85 7.79 -14.50
CA ILE A 431 8.81 6.80 -14.22
C ILE A 431 8.78 6.50 -12.72
N VAL A 432 9.91 6.14 -12.12
CA VAL A 432 9.98 5.84 -10.68
C VAL A 432 9.50 7.02 -9.83
N GLY A 433 9.98 8.23 -10.13
CA GLY A 433 9.56 9.44 -9.41
C GLY A 433 8.08 9.74 -9.56
N SER A 434 7.51 9.59 -10.77
CA SER A 434 6.09 9.88 -11.03
C SER A 434 5.14 8.81 -10.49
N THR A 435 5.51 7.53 -10.56
CA THR A 435 4.69 6.42 -10.02
C THR A 435 4.59 6.49 -8.51
N MET A 436 5.62 6.98 -7.82
CA MET A 436 5.66 7.10 -6.36
C MET A 436 4.79 8.24 -5.80
N ILE A 437 4.15 9.04 -6.66
CA ILE A 437 3.30 10.18 -6.26
C ILE A 437 1.90 9.71 -5.88
N ALA A 438 1.39 8.67 -6.55
CA ALA A 438 0.03 8.19 -6.35
C ALA A 438 -0.17 7.77 -4.89
N ARG A 439 -1.21 8.31 -4.23
CA ARG A 439 -1.49 8.03 -2.81
C ARG A 439 -2.53 6.96 -2.63
N GLY A 440 -2.24 6.04 -1.72
CA GLY A 440 -3.10 4.90 -1.41
C GLY A 440 -4.10 5.21 -0.31
N GLY A 441 -4.93 4.22 -0.01
CA GLY A 441 -5.92 4.30 1.06
C GLY A 441 -5.33 4.48 2.45
N PHE A 442 -4.12 3.99 2.69
CA PHE A 442 -3.47 4.14 3.99
C PHE A 442 -3.22 5.61 4.37
N GLY A 443 -2.99 6.50 3.40
CA GLY A 443 -2.84 7.92 3.70
C GLY A 443 -4.11 8.54 4.30
N PHE A 444 -5.27 8.16 3.76
CA PHE A 444 -6.57 8.58 4.26
C PHE A 444 -6.87 7.99 5.65
N LEU A 445 -6.47 6.74 5.89
CA LEU A 445 -6.57 6.12 7.21
C LEU A 445 -5.74 6.87 8.25
N VAL A 446 -4.47 7.16 7.97
CA VAL A 446 -3.59 7.86 8.91
C VAL A 446 -4.17 9.23 9.26
N ALA A 447 -4.67 9.96 8.27
CA ALA A 447 -5.27 11.28 8.48
C ALA A 447 -6.49 11.18 9.40
N SER A 448 -7.35 10.18 9.18
CA SER A 448 -8.57 9.96 9.97
C SER A 448 -8.26 9.51 11.41
N GLU A 449 -7.28 8.61 11.59
CA GLU A 449 -6.80 8.18 12.91
C GLU A 449 -6.12 9.31 13.69
N ALA A 450 -5.42 10.19 12.98
CA ALA A 450 -4.79 11.36 13.60
C ALA A 450 -5.81 12.38 14.08
N GLN A 451 -6.86 12.61 13.28
CA GLN A 451 -7.98 13.47 13.66
C GLN A 451 -8.73 12.88 14.86
N SER A 452 -9.07 11.58 14.84
CA SER A 452 -9.77 10.92 15.95
C SER A 452 -8.96 10.90 17.25
N SER A 453 -7.64 10.95 17.15
CA SER A 453 -6.73 11.04 18.30
C SER A 453 -6.51 12.47 18.84
N GLY A 454 -7.11 13.50 18.23
CA GLY A 454 -6.96 14.91 18.65
C GLY A 454 -5.57 15.52 18.37
N ILE A 455 -4.81 14.92 17.45
CA ILE A 455 -3.40 15.30 17.18
C ILE A 455 -3.28 16.57 16.36
N LEU A 456 -4.30 16.86 15.56
CA LEU A 456 -4.30 17.95 14.58
C LEU A 456 -4.58 19.33 15.21
N SER A 457 -4.43 19.44 16.53
CA SER A 457 -4.63 20.68 17.29
C SER A 457 -3.54 21.73 17.04
N LEU A 458 -3.95 23.00 17.11
CA LEU A 458 -3.11 24.17 16.88
C LEU A 458 -2.53 24.73 18.20
N HIS A 459 -1.28 25.19 18.15
CA HIS A 459 -0.66 25.89 19.28
C HIS A 459 -0.99 27.39 19.22
N ARG A 460 -1.57 27.92 20.30
CA ARG A 460 -1.96 29.34 20.43
C ARG A 460 -0.73 30.23 20.66
N TYR A 461 -0.72 31.42 20.07
CA TYR A 461 0.20 32.50 20.45
C TYR A 461 -0.36 33.21 21.70
N HIS A 462 0.09 32.82 22.90
CA HIS A 462 -0.11 33.64 24.09
C HIS A 462 1.04 34.64 24.17
N GLY A 463 0.84 35.82 23.57
CA GLY A 463 1.60 37.00 23.95
C GLY A 463 1.03 37.54 25.25
N LEU A 464 1.32 36.88 26.38
CA LEU A 464 1.13 37.40 27.74
C LEU A 464 2.02 36.60 28.69
N ASP A 465 2.82 37.36 29.45
CA ASP A 465 3.89 36.89 30.32
C ASP A 465 3.51 35.70 31.22
N SER A 466 4.48 34.80 31.33
CA SER A 466 4.48 33.65 32.23
C SER A 466 4.54 34.14 33.68
N LYS A 467 3.40 34.30 34.36
CA LYS A 467 3.35 34.35 35.84
C LYS A 467 2.03 34.08 36.55
N ASP A 468 0.87 34.11 35.88
CA ASP A 468 -0.41 33.90 36.57
C ASP A 468 -1.25 32.78 35.92
N LEU A 469 -0.99 31.51 36.25
CA LEU A 469 -2.01 30.47 36.17
C LEU A 469 -1.74 29.29 37.13
N GLY A 470 -1.51 29.63 38.39
CA GLY A 470 -1.78 28.69 39.48
C GLY A 470 -3.29 28.66 39.75
N ARG A 471 -3.88 27.45 39.72
CA ARG A 471 -5.29 27.15 40.07
C ARG A 471 -6.35 27.74 39.14
N ILE A 472 -6.77 26.93 38.16
CA ILE A 472 -8.19 26.92 37.74
C ILE A 472 -8.72 25.52 38.01
N ASP A 473 -9.66 25.47 38.95
CA ASP A 473 -10.37 24.27 39.40
C ASP A 473 -11.38 23.85 38.33
N VAL A 474 -11.30 22.61 37.84
CA VAL A 474 -12.01 22.12 36.63
C VAL A 474 -13.48 21.75 36.92
N GLN A 475 -13.98 21.99 38.13
CA GLN A 475 -15.31 21.51 38.57
C GLN A 475 -16.43 22.56 38.59
N SER A 476 -16.16 23.85 38.35
CA SER A 476 -17.18 24.91 38.49
C SER A 476 -17.63 25.59 37.19
N LEU A 477 -17.18 25.15 36.00
CA LEU A 477 -17.49 25.80 34.72
C LEU A 477 -18.48 25.03 33.81
N GLN A 478 -19.15 24.01 34.34
CA GLN A 478 -20.03 23.12 33.58
C GLN A 478 -21.38 23.75 33.15
N SER A 479 -21.66 25.03 33.42
CA SER A 479 -22.93 25.69 33.06
C SER A 479 -22.83 26.96 32.19
N SER A 480 -21.71 27.20 31.48
CA SER A 480 -21.61 28.37 30.60
C SER A 480 -21.50 27.98 29.12
N GLY A 481 -22.48 28.39 28.31
CA GLY A 481 -22.50 28.23 26.84
C GLY A 481 -21.35 28.90 26.08
N ARG A 482 -20.35 29.43 26.81
CA ARG A 482 -19.05 29.89 26.31
C ARG A 482 -18.05 28.74 26.17
N PHE A 483 -18.11 27.71 27.03
CA PHE A 483 -17.26 26.51 26.91
C PHE A 483 -17.69 25.63 25.74
N LYS A 484 -19.00 25.43 25.53
CA LYS A 484 -19.52 24.67 24.39
C LYS A 484 -19.13 25.32 23.05
N ARG A 485 -19.22 26.65 22.95
CA ARG A 485 -18.68 27.42 21.82
C ARG A 485 -17.16 27.28 21.67
N GLY A 486 -16.41 27.29 22.77
CA GLY A 486 -14.96 27.08 22.74
C GLY A 486 -14.55 25.69 22.24
N LEU A 487 -15.32 24.64 22.60
CA LEU A 487 -15.09 23.27 22.15
C LEU A 487 -15.51 23.07 20.68
N GLU A 488 -16.65 23.62 20.27
CA GLU A 488 -17.06 23.67 18.86
C GLU A 488 -16.00 24.39 18.00
N ASN A 489 -15.43 25.50 18.50
CA ASN A 489 -14.36 26.21 17.82
C ASN A 489 -13.04 25.43 17.76
N LEU A 490 -12.72 24.61 18.78
CA LEU A 490 -11.51 23.77 18.76
C LEU A 490 -11.64 22.67 17.69
N ASN A 491 -12.81 22.03 17.62
CA ASN A 491 -13.11 20.99 16.64
C ASN A 491 -13.06 21.54 15.21
N VAL A 492 -13.72 22.68 14.94
CA VAL A 492 -13.68 23.39 13.65
C VAL A 492 -12.24 23.67 13.20
N VAL A 493 -11.35 23.97 14.15
CA VAL A 493 -9.97 24.35 13.87
C VAL A 493 -9.06 23.12 13.64
N GLU A 494 -9.28 22.02 14.38
CA GLU A 494 -8.65 20.71 14.11
C GLU A 494 -9.04 20.16 12.73
N ASP A 495 -10.29 20.38 12.34
CA ASP A 495 -10.82 19.97 11.04
C ASP A 495 -10.13 20.69 9.87
N GLN A 496 -9.67 21.94 10.03
CA GLN A 496 -8.97 22.64 8.94
C GLN A 496 -7.66 21.97 8.52
N VAL A 497 -6.86 21.49 9.48
CA VAL A 497 -5.59 20.80 9.17
C VAL A 497 -5.88 19.46 8.52
N PHE A 498 -6.85 18.72 9.06
CA PHE A 498 -7.34 17.48 8.46
C PHE A 498 -7.79 17.69 7.01
N LEU A 499 -8.62 18.71 6.74
CA LEU A 499 -9.12 19.01 5.40
C LEU A 499 -8.00 19.40 4.42
N VAL A 500 -6.96 20.11 4.86
CA VAL A 500 -5.77 20.39 4.04
C VAL A 500 -5.05 19.09 3.65
N ILE A 501 -4.91 18.15 4.59
CA ILE A 501 -4.30 16.83 4.34
C ILE A 501 -5.15 16.04 3.35
N ILE A 502 -6.48 16.00 3.54
CA ILE A 502 -7.41 15.32 2.63
C ILE A 502 -7.31 15.91 1.22
N TRP A 503 -7.33 17.23 1.06
CA TRP A 503 -7.13 17.86 -0.25
C TRP A 503 -5.81 17.43 -0.91
N ALA A 504 -4.73 17.41 -0.14
CA ALA A 504 -3.43 16.99 -0.67
C ALA A 504 -3.42 15.51 -1.09
N LEU A 505 -4.03 14.63 -0.31
CA LEU A 505 -4.19 13.21 -0.64
C LEU A 505 -4.99 13.05 -1.95
N VAL A 506 -6.18 13.64 -2.02
CA VAL A 506 -7.05 13.57 -3.20
C VAL A 506 -6.34 14.06 -4.46
N LEU A 507 -5.69 15.22 -4.39
CA LEU A 507 -4.96 15.78 -5.54
C LEU A 507 -3.79 14.89 -5.97
N CYS A 508 -3.03 14.33 -5.02
CA CYS A 508 -1.93 13.42 -5.36
C CYS A 508 -2.43 12.08 -5.93
N THR A 509 -3.56 11.56 -5.44
CA THR A 509 -4.19 10.34 -5.96
C THR A 509 -4.70 10.52 -7.39
N ILE A 510 -5.26 11.68 -7.73
CA ILE A 510 -5.75 11.95 -9.10
C ILE A 510 -4.58 12.26 -10.04
N LEU A 511 -3.66 13.13 -9.63
CA LEU A 511 -2.57 13.59 -10.49
C LEU A 511 -1.46 12.54 -10.67
N GLY A 512 -1.24 11.67 -9.68
CA GLY A 512 -0.18 10.64 -9.73
C GLY A 512 -0.30 9.71 -10.94
N PRO A 513 -1.43 8.98 -11.11
CA PRO A 513 -1.66 8.11 -12.26
C PRO A 513 -1.55 8.83 -13.61
N VAL A 514 -2.08 10.06 -13.71
CA VAL A 514 -2.03 10.86 -14.93
C VAL A 514 -0.59 11.18 -15.32
N VAL A 515 0.23 11.65 -14.37
CA VAL A 515 1.63 11.99 -14.64
C VAL A 515 2.45 10.74 -14.95
N ALA A 516 2.26 9.66 -14.21
CA ALA A 516 2.94 8.39 -14.44
C ALA A 516 2.59 7.80 -15.82
N GLY A 517 1.31 7.82 -16.21
CA GLY A 517 0.85 7.39 -17.52
C GLY A 517 1.50 8.17 -18.66
N VAL A 518 1.62 9.50 -18.54
CA VAL A 518 2.33 10.34 -19.52
C VAL A 518 3.83 9.99 -19.60
N ALA A 519 4.49 9.78 -18.46
CA ALA A 519 5.89 9.40 -18.41
C ALA A 519 6.16 8.04 -19.08
N VAL A 520 5.31 7.05 -18.79
CA VAL A 520 5.37 5.71 -19.37
C VAL A 520 5.12 5.76 -20.88
N ARG A 521 4.08 6.46 -21.34
CA ARG A 521 3.78 6.64 -22.77
C ARG A 521 4.97 7.23 -23.51
N ARG A 522 5.66 8.21 -22.93
CA ARG A 522 6.86 8.81 -23.52
C ARG A 522 8.00 7.80 -23.66
N LYS A 523 8.20 6.91 -22.68
CA LYS A 523 9.21 5.84 -22.76
C LYS A 523 8.88 4.84 -23.85
N VAL A 524 7.63 4.40 -23.96
CA VAL A 524 7.17 3.48 -25.00
C VAL A 524 7.37 4.09 -26.39
N LEU A 525 6.99 5.36 -26.59
CA LEU A 525 7.21 6.06 -27.87
C LEU A 525 8.69 6.17 -28.25
N MET A 526 9.58 6.40 -27.29
CA MET A 526 11.03 6.46 -27.54
C MET A 526 11.63 5.06 -27.82
N ALA A 527 11.09 4.00 -27.23
CA ALA A 527 11.50 2.62 -27.51
C ALA A 527 10.98 2.12 -28.86
N GLY A 528 9.78 2.56 -29.27
CA GLY A 528 9.16 2.25 -30.56
C GLY A 528 9.83 2.91 -31.78
N GLY A 529 10.81 3.79 -31.56
CA GLY A 529 11.66 4.36 -32.62
C GLY A 529 12.62 3.37 -33.29
N SER A 530 12.74 2.16 -32.75
CA SER A 530 13.47 1.04 -33.36
C SER A 530 12.53 -0.14 -33.60
N GLY A 531 11.80 -0.07 -34.72
CA GLY A 531 11.20 -1.22 -35.41
C GLY A 531 10.20 -2.05 -34.60
N CYS A 532 8.91 -1.71 -34.67
CA CYS A 532 7.85 -2.69 -34.49
C CYS A 532 7.93 -3.72 -35.64
N ALA A 533 8.76 -4.74 -35.48
CA ALA A 533 8.71 -5.92 -36.32
C ALA A 533 7.70 -6.88 -35.70
N CYS A 534 6.51 -6.97 -36.29
CA CYS A 534 5.66 -8.15 -36.12
C CYS A 534 6.45 -9.37 -36.61
N VAL A 535 7.00 -10.15 -35.68
CA VAL A 535 7.51 -11.48 -36.02
C VAL A 535 6.28 -12.36 -36.24
N ALA A 536 5.87 -12.47 -37.51
CA ALA A 536 4.90 -13.46 -37.93
C ALA A 536 5.51 -14.85 -37.68
N ALA A 537 5.05 -15.52 -36.63
CA ALA A 537 5.36 -16.93 -36.40
C ALA A 537 4.75 -17.75 -37.54
N ARG A 538 5.58 -18.14 -38.52
CA ARG A 538 5.18 -18.98 -39.65
C ARG A 538 5.08 -20.43 -39.17
N GLY A 539 3.98 -20.77 -38.51
CA GLY A 539 3.62 -22.15 -38.20
C GLY A 539 3.24 -22.90 -39.47
N ARG A 540 4.02 -23.94 -39.79
CA ARG A 540 3.67 -24.94 -40.81
C ARG A 540 2.65 -25.90 -40.18
N GLY A 541 1.39 -25.83 -40.59
CA GLY A 541 0.35 -26.80 -40.18
C GLY A 541 -1.01 -26.12 -40.00
N GLY A 542 -1.99 -26.51 -40.80
CA GLY A 542 -3.24 -25.77 -40.99
C GLY A 542 -4.22 -25.84 -39.82
N GLY A 543 -5.06 -24.79 -39.73
CA GLY A 543 -6.30 -24.77 -38.95
C GLY A 543 -6.41 -23.60 -37.98
N GLY A 544 -6.86 -22.44 -38.49
CA GLY A 544 -7.52 -21.34 -37.76
C GLY A 544 -6.97 -20.92 -36.39
N ALA A 545 -6.07 -19.93 -36.36
CA ALA A 545 -5.74 -19.17 -35.16
C ALA A 545 -5.95 -17.67 -35.43
N GLU A 546 -6.84 -17.03 -34.66
CA GLU A 546 -6.96 -15.57 -34.59
C GLU A 546 -5.66 -14.99 -34.02
N GLY A 547 -4.89 -14.31 -34.89
CA GLY A 547 -3.71 -13.58 -34.47
C GLY A 547 -4.10 -12.26 -33.81
N SER A 548 -4.17 -12.23 -32.48
CA SER A 548 -4.24 -10.98 -31.72
C SER A 548 -2.89 -10.26 -31.77
N CYS A 549 -2.72 -9.35 -32.73
CA CYS A 549 -1.80 -8.22 -32.57
C CYS A 549 -2.41 -7.28 -31.53
N HIS A 550 -2.10 -7.51 -30.24
CA HIS A 550 -2.46 -6.52 -29.22
C HIS A 550 -1.68 -5.23 -29.50
N LEU A 551 -2.47 -4.18 -29.73
CA LEU A 551 -2.10 -2.82 -30.09
C LEU A 551 -0.81 -2.34 -29.39
N CYS A 552 0.12 -1.83 -30.20
CA CYS A 552 0.96 -0.72 -29.77
C CYS A 552 0.05 0.49 -29.55
N LEU A 553 -0.08 0.91 -28.28
CA LEU A 553 -0.73 2.15 -27.85
C LEU A 553 0.31 3.08 -27.22
#